data_AF-A0A662UYA0-F1
#
_entry.id   AF-A0A662UYA0-F1
#
_cell.length_a   1.000
_cell.length_b   1.000
_cell.length_c   1.000
_cell.angle_alpha   90.00
_cell.angle_beta   90.00
_cell.angle_gamma   90.00
#
_symmetry.space_group_name_H-M   'P 1'
#
loop_
_entity.id
_entity.type
_entity.pdbx_description
1 polymer ?
#
loop_
_entity_poly.entity_id
_entity_poly.type
_entity_poly.pdbx_seq_one_letter_code
_entity_poly.pdbx_strand_id
1 'polypeptide(L)'
;MRLRKQLSIVEKYYELYVSIYTKYLSGEESIYAMERVSELLIQALLDLAAMMASMEKTVKPSTYRELARYLASKIGLNSEHRIFLEGLAGFRNILVHGYASIDRDLEEKAFSEIKEILPTIIDALKSHVKDDPCLEDVVEGIRTVASKWRNIDYIVLFGSIARSGCGRDIDLAVKGRFRSALELGRLVIELADELNIDPEKIDLVYIDSAPIHLLKTIVDEGIIIYGDKEKALNDLYRIYLRILDEVEEESAIRIKMRFQTLKE
;
A
#
# COMPACT_ATOMS: atom_id res chain seq x y z
N MET A 1 5.00 -5.33 0.06
CA MET A 1 4.85 -4.39 -1.07
C MET A 1 3.40 -3.89 -1.06
N ARG A 2 3.09 -2.63 -1.39
CA ARG A 2 1.72 -2.05 -1.27
C ARG A 2 1.04 -1.94 -2.65
N LEU A 3 -0.28 -2.08 -2.71
CA LEU A 3 -1.05 -2.14 -3.97
C LEU A 3 -0.82 -0.91 -4.87
N ARG A 4 -0.94 0.32 -4.34
CA ARG A 4 -0.64 1.54 -5.12
C ARG A 4 0.80 1.61 -5.63
N LYS A 5 1.78 1.22 -4.81
CA LYS A 5 3.18 1.17 -5.25
C LYS A 5 3.36 0.16 -6.38
N GLN A 6 2.72 -0.99 -6.28
CA GLN A 6 2.76 -2.01 -7.33
C GLN A 6 2.02 -1.55 -8.60
N LEU A 7 0.88 -0.87 -8.47
CA LEU A 7 0.18 -0.25 -9.59
C LEU A 7 1.08 0.79 -10.29
N SER A 8 1.81 1.61 -9.54
CA SER A 8 2.77 2.56 -10.14
C SER A 8 3.90 1.88 -10.90
N ILE A 9 4.27 0.65 -10.51
CA ILE A 9 5.25 -0.16 -11.24
C ILE A 9 4.65 -0.68 -12.55
N VAL A 10 3.39 -1.12 -12.54
CA VAL A 10 2.65 -1.51 -13.75
C VAL A 10 2.57 -0.32 -14.72
N GLU A 11 2.21 0.87 -14.24
CA GLU A 11 2.16 2.09 -15.05
C GLU A 11 3.51 2.42 -15.68
N LYS A 12 4.59 2.42 -14.90
CA LYS A 12 5.95 2.69 -15.41
C LYS A 12 6.39 1.68 -16.46
N TYR A 13 6.09 0.39 -16.26
CA TYR A 13 6.39 -0.62 -17.27
C TYR A 13 5.52 -0.47 -18.51
N TYR A 14 4.27 -0.01 -18.38
CA TYR A 14 3.43 0.27 -19.54
C TYR A 14 3.92 1.49 -20.34
N GLU A 15 4.35 2.56 -19.67
CA GLU A 15 4.98 3.72 -20.33
C GLU A 15 6.25 3.31 -21.07
N LEU A 16 7.11 2.52 -20.41
CA LEU A 16 8.31 1.95 -21.02
C LEU A 16 7.96 1.06 -22.23
N TYR A 17 6.91 0.23 -22.09
CA TYR A 17 6.40 -0.62 -23.15
C TYR A 17 6.00 0.19 -24.38
N VAL A 18 5.22 1.25 -24.21
CA VAL A 18 4.79 2.13 -25.32
C VAL A 18 5.98 2.81 -25.99
N SER A 19 6.97 3.24 -25.19
CA SER A 19 8.20 3.83 -25.70
C SER A 19 9.01 2.85 -26.55
N ILE A 20 9.25 1.63 -26.04
CA ILE A 20 9.99 0.59 -26.76
C ILE A 20 9.20 0.12 -27.99
N TYR A 21 7.88 -0.05 -27.89
CA TYR A 21 7.03 -0.43 -29.03
C TYR A 21 7.13 0.57 -30.19
N THR A 22 7.15 1.87 -29.89
CA THR A 22 7.28 2.91 -30.91
C THR A 22 8.63 2.82 -31.62
N LYS A 23 9.72 2.58 -30.87
CA LYS A 23 11.05 2.42 -31.43
C LYS A 23 11.24 1.09 -32.16
N TYR A 24 10.57 0.03 -31.71
CA TYR A 24 10.54 -1.26 -32.40
C TYR A 24 9.94 -1.11 -33.80
N LEU A 25 8.80 -0.40 -33.92
CA LEU A 25 8.18 -0.12 -35.21
C LEU A 25 9.04 0.75 -36.14
N SER A 26 9.90 1.62 -35.61
CA SER A 26 10.85 2.39 -36.42
C SER A 26 12.16 1.65 -36.73
N GLY A 27 12.33 0.42 -36.22
CA GLY A 27 13.54 -0.38 -36.38
C GLY A 27 14.71 0.04 -35.48
N GLU A 28 14.47 0.93 -34.51
CA GLU A 28 15.47 1.44 -33.56
C GLU A 28 15.66 0.50 -32.35
N GLU A 29 14.72 -0.41 -32.09
CA GLU A 29 14.80 -1.40 -31.02
C GLU A 29 14.58 -2.83 -31.54
N SER A 30 15.16 -3.79 -30.83
CA SER A 30 15.06 -5.21 -31.19
C SER A 30 13.78 -5.86 -30.67
N ILE A 31 13.38 -6.97 -31.28
CA ILE A 31 12.28 -7.81 -30.78
C ILE A 31 12.54 -8.29 -29.34
N TYR A 32 13.80 -8.59 -28.98
CA TYR A 32 14.18 -8.96 -27.62
C TYR A 32 13.88 -7.86 -26.59
N ALA A 33 13.99 -6.59 -26.98
CA ALA A 33 13.61 -5.48 -26.11
C ALA A 33 12.09 -5.47 -25.87
N MET A 34 11.31 -5.76 -26.91
CA MET A 34 9.85 -5.90 -26.84
C MET A 34 9.42 -7.10 -25.99
N GLU A 35 10.00 -8.27 -26.22
CA GLU A 35 9.79 -9.46 -25.41
C GLU A 35 10.08 -9.16 -23.93
N ARG A 36 11.24 -8.55 -23.65
CA ARG A 36 11.66 -8.27 -22.28
C ARG A 36 10.74 -7.28 -21.56
N VAL A 37 10.35 -6.18 -22.21
CA VAL A 37 9.43 -5.22 -21.58
C VAL A 37 8.02 -5.81 -21.43
N SER A 38 7.59 -6.68 -22.35
CA SER A 38 6.34 -7.44 -22.23
C SER A 38 6.36 -8.34 -21.00
N GLU A 39 7.43 -9.11 -20.80
CA GLU A 39 7.57 -9.97 -19.62
C GLU A 39 7.50 -9.17 -18.32
N LEU A 40 8.23 -8.06 -18.22
CA LEU A 40 8.26 -7.21 -17.03
C LEU A 40 6.88 -6.61 -16.72
N LEU A 41 6.18 -6.14 -17.75
CA LEU A 41 4.84 -5.59 -17.64
C LEU A 41 3.83 -6.64 -17.17
N ILE A 42 3.82 -7.82 -17.82
CA ILE A 42 2.92 -8.92 -17.46
C ILE A 42 3.21 -9.42 -16.04
N GLN A 43 4.48 -9.56 -15.68
CA GLN A 43 4.87 -9.97 -14.34
C GLN A 43 4.43 -8.95 -13.29
N ALA A 44 4.63 -7.64 -13.53
CA ALA A 44 4.19 -6.61 -12.60
C ALA A 44 2.66 -6.62 -12.39
N LEU A 45 1.90 -6.88 -13.46
CA LEU A 45 0.43 -7.00 -13.42
C LEU A 45 -0.03 -8.22 -12.62
N LEU A 46 0.61 -9.38 -12.83
CA LEU A 46 0.29 -10.61 -12.10
C LEU A 46 0.70 -10.54 -10.63
N ASP A 47 1.81 -9.87 -10.33
CA ASP A 47 2.25 -9.60 -8.96
C ASP A 47 1.25 -8.69 -8.23
N LEU A 48 0.68 -7.69 -8.91
CA LEU A 48 -0.40 -6.87 -8.37
C LEU A 48 -1.63 -7.71 -8.06
N ALA A 49 -2.05 -8.57 -8.99
CA ALA A 49 -3.16 -9.50 -8.78
C ALA A 49 -2.91 -10.44 -7.59
N ALA A 50 -1.69 -10.98 -7.46
CA ALA A 50 -1.31 -11.85 -6.36
C ALA A 50 -1.35 -11.12 -5.01
N MET A 51 -0.89 -9.87 -4.99
CA MET A 51 -1.00 -9.02 -3.81
C MET A 51 -2.46 -8.79 -3.42
N MET A 52 -3.32 -8.44 -4.38
CA MET A 52 -4.76 -8.26 -4.13
C MET A 52 -5.39 -9.54 -3.57
N ALA A 53 -5.12 -10.70 -4.18
CA ALA A 53 -5.64 -11.99 -3.71
C ALA A 53 -5.10 -12.37 -2.32
N SER A 54 -3.86 -12.01 -2.00
CA SER A 54 -3.25 -12.33 -0.70
C SER A 54 -3.95 -11.66 0.49
N MET A 55 -4.65 -10.56 0.23
CA MET A 55 -5.36 -9.76 1.23
C MET A 55 -6.76 -10.29 1.53
N GLU A 56 -7.27 -11.22 0.73
CA GLU A 56 -8.59 -11.82 0.95
C GLU A 56 -8.50 -13.03 1.90
N LYS A 57 -9.60 -13.27 2.63
CA LYS A 57 -9.76 -14.45 3.51
C LYS A 57 -10.26 -15.70 2.74
N THR A 58 -10.11 -15.72 1.42
CA THR A 58 -10.63 -16.73 0.50
C THR A 58 -9.54 -17.70 0.03
N VAL A 59 -9.93 -18.75 -0.69
CA VAL A 59 -8.98 -19.67 -1.36
C VAL A 59 -8.20 -18.88 -2.41
N LYS A 60 -6.88 -18.90 -2.30
CA LYS A 60 -5.99 -18.10 -3.15
C LYS A 60 -5.76 -18.78 -4.50
N PRO A 61 -5.71 -18.03 -5.61
CA PRO A 61 -5.24 -18.52 -6.89
C PRO A 61 -3.88 -19.21 -6.79
N SER A 62 -3.76 -20.37 -7.43
CA SER A 62 -2.57 -21.23 -7.40
C SER A 62 -1.77 -21.18 -8.71
N THR A 63 -2.33 -20.58 -9.76
CA THR A 63 -1.67 -20.42 -11.07
C THR A 63 -1.80 -18.98 -11.59
N TYR A 64 -0.91 -18.57 -12.50
CA TYR A 64 -1.01 -17.25 -13.15
C TYR A 64 -2.31 -17.06 -13.93
N ARG A 65 -2.87 -18.14 -14.50
CA ARG A 65 -4.16 -18.11 -15.18
C ARG A 65 -5.31 -17.85 -14.19
N GLU A 66 -5.27 -18.49 -13.03
CA GLU A 66 -6.23 -18.23 -11.97
C GLU A 66 -6.09 -16.79 -11.42
N LEU A 67 -4.87 -16.28 -11.31
CA LEU A 67 -4.62 -14.88 -10.93
C LEU A 67 -5.22 -13.90 -11.95
N ALA A 68 -5.06 -14.16 -13.25
CA ALA A 68 -5.68 -13.37 -14.32
C ALA A 68 -7.22 -13.37 -14.23
N ARG A 69 -7.83 -14.53 -14.00
CA ARG A 69 -9.29 -14.65 -13.79
C ARG A 69 -9.76 -13.90 -12.55
N TYR A 70 -9.05 -14.07 -11.45
CA TYR A 70 -9.31 -13.37 -10.21
C TYR A 70 -9.27 -11.86 -10.44
N LEU A 71 -8.21 -11.34 -11.07
CA LEU A 71 -8.05 -9.92 -11.35
C LEU A 71 -9.20 -9.37 -12.19
N ALA A 72 -9.56 -10.06 -13.27
CA ALA A 72 -10.65 -9.66 -14.15
C ALA A 72 -11.99 -9.58 -13.42
N SER A 73 -12.29 -10.60 -12.59
CA SER A 73 -13.49 -10.60 -11.76
C SER A 73 -13.47 -9.47 -10.73
N LYS A 74 -12.31 -9.21 -10.12
CA LYS A 74 -12.18 -8.28 -9.00
C LYS A 74 -12.37 -6.83 -9.42
N ILE A 75 -11.88 -6.46 -10.60
CA ILE A 75 -12.00 -5.09 -11.13
C ILE A 75 -13.16 -4.92 -12.13
N GLY A 76 -14.06 -5.92 -12.24
CA GLY A 76 -15.29 -5.82 -13.01
C GLY A 76 -15.11 -5.81 -14.53
N LEU A 77 -14.11 -6.52 -15.06
CA LEU A 77 -13.86 -6.57 -16.50
C LEU A 77 -14.88 -7.43 -17.25
N ASN A 78 -15.14 -7.07 -18.51
CA ASN A 78 -15.96 -7.85 -19.42
C ASN A 78 -15.27 -9.17 -19.83
N SER A 79 -16.00 -10.03 -20.54
CA SER A 79 -15.48 -11.34 -20.98
C SER A 79 -14.28 -11.26 -21.92
N GLU A 80 -14.22 -10.22 -22.76
CA GLU A 80 -13.14 -10.00 -23.73
C GLU A 80 -11.82 -9.68 -23.02
N HIS A 81 -11.82 -8.69 -22.13
CA HIS A 81 -10.66 -8.34 -21.33
C HIS A 81 -10.21 -9.47 -20.39
N ARG A 82 -11.15 -10.30 -19.91
CA ARG A 82 -10.81 -11.51 -19.15
C ARG A 82 -10.03 -12.52 -20.01
N ILE A 83 -10.49 -12.78 -21.23
CA ILE A 83 -9.80 -13.69 -22.16
C ILE A 83 -8.41 -13.15 -22.47
N PHE A 84 -8.30 -11.85 -22.72
CA PHE A 84 -7.02 -11.16 -22.92
C PHE A 84 -6.06 -11.34 -21.73
N LEU A 85 -6.51 -11.13 -20.49
CA LEU A 85 -5.66 -11.34 -19.30
C LEU A 85 -5.21 -12.79 -19.12
N GLU A 86 -6.08 -13.77 -19.40
CA GLU A 86 -5.68 -15.18 -19.40
C GLU A 86 -4.66 -15.46 -20.49
N GLY A 87 -4.83 -14.86 -21.67
CA GLY A 87 -3.88 -14.90 -22.78
C GLY A 87 -2.51 -14.33 -22.40
N LEU A 88 -2.47 -13.17 -21.75
CA LEU A 88 -1.25 -12.54 -21.25
C LEU A 88 -0.47 -13.44 -20.29
N ALA A 89 -1.16 -14.08 -19.35
CA ALA A 89 -0.54 -15.03 -18.42
C ALA A 89 0.11 -16.22 -19.17
N GLY A 90 -0.53 -16.69 -20.25
CA GLY A 90 0.04 -17.71 -21.13
C GLY A 90 1.21 -17.21 -21.96
N PHE A 91 1.09 -16.00 -22.53
CA PHE A 91 2.11 -15.37 -23.36
C PHE A 91 3.42 -15.16 -22.58
N ARG A 92 3.35 -14.77 -21.31
CA ARG A 92 4.52 -14.68 -20.43
C ARG A 92 5.29 -16.01 -20.31
N ASN A 93 4.60 -17.15 -20.31
CA ASN A 93 5.29 -18.45 -20.29
C ASN A 93 5.94 -18.77 -21.64
N ILE A 94 5.33 -18.35 -22.74
CA ILE A 94 5.87 -18.50 -24.09
C ILE A 94 7.17 -17.69 -24.22
N LEU A 95 7.18 -16.43 -23.79
CA LEU A 95 8.36 -15.56 -23.78
C LEU A 95 9.50 -16.13 -22.93
N VAL A 96 9.21 -16.57 -21.69
CA VAL A 96 10.21 -17.09 -20.75
C VAL A 96 10.81 -18.42 -21.18
N HIS A 97 10.06 -19.26 -21.92
CA HIS A 97 10.48 -20.62 -22.23
C HIS A 97 11.13 -20.81 -23.60
N GLY A 98 11.32 -19.76 -24.43
CA GLY A 98 12.35 -19.61 -25.48
C GLY A 98 12.71 -20.74 -26.47
N TYR A 99 12.06 -21.92 -26.44
CA TYR A 99 12.50 -23.13 -27.16
C TYR A 99 11.64 -23.50 -28.37
N ALA A 100 10.53 -22.80 -28.61
CA ALA A 100 9.73 -22.97 -29.82
C ALA A 100 9.81 -21.67 -30.62
N SER A 101 10.19 -21.76 -31.89
CA SER A 101 10.11 -20.64 -32.84
C SER A 101 8.66 -20.13 -32.87
N ILE A 102 8.37 -19.08 -32.12
CA ILE A 102 7.08 -18.40 -32.18
C ILE A 102 6.97 -17.77 -33.57
N ASP A 103 5.78 -17.85 -34.15
CA ASP A 103 5.47 -17.12 -35.36
C ASP A 103 5.54 -15.62 -35.05
N ARG A 104 6.47 -14.92 -35.71
CA ARG A 104 6.70 -13.49 -35.49
C ARG A 104 5.44 -12.66 -35.70
N ASP A 105 4.58 -13.06 -36.65
CA ASP A 105 3.35 -12.32 -36.93
C ASP A 105 2.34 -12.44 -35.77
N LEU A 106 2.35 -13.56 -35.04
CA LEU A 106 1.54 -13.73 -33.83
C LEU A 106 2.07 -12.92 -32.66
N GLU A 107 3.39 -12.84 -32.54
CA GLU A 107 4.05 -12.06 -31.49
C GLU A 107 3.85 -10.55 -31.68
N GLU A 108 3.99 -10.05 -32.90
CA GLU A 108 3.71 -8.65 -33.22
C GLU A 108 2.24 -8.27 -32.97
N LYS A 109 1.31 -9.18 -33.28
CA LYS A 109 -0.12 -8.99 -32.94
C LYS A 109 -0.33 -8.91 -31.44
N ALA A 110 0.28 -9.81 -30.67
CA ALA A 110 0.22 -9.76 -29.21
C ALA A 110 0.76 -8.42 -28.68
N PHE A 111 1.85 -7.90 -29.26
CA PHE A 111 2.37 -6.60 -28.85
C PHE A 111 1.39 -5.44 -29.13
N SER A 112 0.72 -5.46 -30.29
CA SER A 112 -0.30 -4.47 -30.62
C SER A 112 -1.50 -4.57 -29.68
N GLU A 113 -2.00 -5.78 -29.41
CA GLU A 113 -3.13 -6.01 -28.50
C GLU A 113 -2.83 -5.52 -27.08
N ILE A 114 -1.60 -5.72 -26.58
CA ILE A 114 -1.16 -5.19 -25.28
C ILE A 114 -1.25 -3.67 -25.24
N LYS A 115 -0.77 -2.99 -26.29
CA LYS A 115 -0.82 -1.52 -26.38
C LYS A 115 -2.26 -1.00 -26.39
N GLU A 116 -3.17 -1.71 -27.04
CA GLU A 116 -4.54 -1.25 -27.22
C GLU A 116 -5.43 -1.53 -25.99
N ILE A 117 -5.31 -2.70 -25.39
CA ILE A 117 -6.24 -3.17 -24.35
C ILE A 117 -5.77 -2.78 -22.95
N LEU A 118 -4.46 -2.79 -22.68
CA LEU A 118 -3.94 -2.62 -21.32
C LEU A 118 -4.27 -1.25 -20.67
N PRO A 119 -4.35 -0.11 -21.39
CA PRO A 119 -4.81 1.15 -20.81
C PRO A 119 -6.14 1.03 -20.07
N THR A 120 -7.13 0.39 -20.69
CA THR A 120 -8.47 0.20 -20.12
C THR A 120 -8.42 -0.62 -18.83
N ILE A 121 -7.53 -1.61 -18.78
CA ILE A 121 -7.32 -2.45 -17.59
C ILE A 121 -6.61 -1.65 -16.48
N ILE A 122 -5.60 -0.85 -16.84
CA ILE A 122 -4.90 0.03 -15.89
C ILE A 122 -5.86 1.06 -15.29
N ASP A 123 -6.78 1.62 -16.07
CA ASP A 123 -7.78 2.58 -15.59
C ASP A 123 -8.81 1.92 -14.65
N ALA A 124 -9.23 0.69 -14.95
CA ALA A 124 -10.06 -0.11 -14.04
C ALA A 124 -9.32 -0.41 -12.73
N LEU A 125 -8.04 -0.76 -12.80
CA LEU A 125 -7.18 -0.97 -11.63
C LEU A 125 -7.04 0.30 -10.79
N LYS A 126 -6.84 1.47 -11.41
CA LYS A 126 -6.77 2.77 -10.72
C LYS A 126 -8.03 3.06 -9.94
N SER A 127 -9.18 2.82 -10.56
CA SER A 127 -10.49 3.04 -9.92
C SER A 127 -10.68 2.12 -8.72
N HIS A 128 -10.19 0.87 -8.81
CA HIS A 128 -10.32 -0.13 -7.75
C HIS A 128 -9.29 0.03 -6.62
N VAL A 129 -8.08 0.51 -6.93
CA VAL A 129 -6.98 0.70 -5.95
C VAL A 129 -7.05 2.08 -5.27
N LYS A 130 -7.92 2.98 -5.75
CA LYS A 130 -8.16 4.32 -5.17
C LYS A 130 -8.75 4.28 -3.74
N ASP A 131 -9.26 3.16 -3.26
CA ASP A 131 -9.90 3.04 -1.94
C ASP A 131 -8.93 3.08 -0.73
N ASP A 132 -7.62 3.04 -0.97
CA ASP A 132 -6.58 3.21 0.05
C ASP A 132 -6.32 4.71 0.30
N PRO A 133 -6.56 5.27 1.50
CA PRO A 133 -6.24 6.65 1.85
C PRO A 133 -4.74 6.97 1.68
N CYS A 134 -4.44 8.12 1.05
CA CYS A 134 -3.08 8.65 0.94
C CYS A 134 -2.89 9.91 1.77
N LEU A 135 -1.65 10.13 2.21
CA LEU A 135 -1.19 11.25 3.02
C LEU A 135 -1.66 12.60 2.45
N GLU A 136 -1.45 12.79 1.16
CA GLU A 136 -1.82 14.03 0.44
C GLU A 136 -3.35 14.26 0.45
N ASP A 137 -4.12 13.17 0.37
CA ASP A 137 -5.58 13.22 0.32
C ASP A 137 -6.22 13.39 1.72
N VAL A 138 -5.56 12.90 2.78
CA VAL A 138 -6.15 12.88 4.13
C VAL A 138 -5.72 14.03 5.03
N VAL A 139 -4.53 14.60 4.84
CA VAL A 139 -3.97 15.58 5.77
C VAL A 139 -4.83 16.83 5.89
N GLU A 140 -5.32 17.37 4.76
CA GLU A 140 -6.16 18.58 4.79
C GLU A 140 -7.55 18.32 5.40
N GLY A 141 -8.15 17.16 5.15
CA GLY A 141 -9.40 16.76 5.80
C GLY A 141 -9.23 16.60 7.32
N ILE A 142 -8.16 15.92 7.75
CA ILE A 142 -7.84 15.77 9.17
C ILE A 142 -7.61 17.13 9.84
N ARG A 143 -6.86 18.04 9.20
CA ARG A 143 -6.65 19.41 9.69
C ARG A 143 -7.95 20.18 9.80
N THR A 144 -8.84 20.04 8.81
CA THR A 144 -10.15 20.70 8.78
C THR A 144 -11.00 20.28 9.97
N VAL A 145 -11.10 18.98 10.25
CA VAL A 145 -11.82 18.49 11.43
C VAL A 145 -11.13 18.90 12.73
N ALA A 146 -9.82 18.66 12.85
CA ALA A 146 -9.07 18.96 14.07
C ALA A 146 -9.13 20.44 14.46
N SER A 147 -9.19 21.36 13.48
CA SER A 147 -9.34 22.80 13.72
C SER A 147 -10.62 23.19 14.47
N LYS A 148 -11.67 22.36 14.40
CA LYS A 148 -12.94 22.55 15.10
C LYS A 148 -12.84 22.18 16.59
N TRP A 149 -11.79 21.44 16.97
CA TRP A 149 -11.60 20.91 18.32
C TRP A 149 -10.55 21.71 19.11
N ARG A 150 -11.02 22.47 20.12
CA ARG A 150 -10.13 23.31 20.95
C ARG A 150 -9.30 22.54 21.98
N ASN A 151 -9.63 21.28 22.20
CA ASN A 151 -9.02 20.43 23.22
C ASN A 151 -7.98 19.45 22.64
N ILE A 152 -7.72 19.52 21.32
CA ILE A 152 -6.63 18.78 20.67
C ILE A 152 -5.37 19.66 20.74
N ASP A 153 -4.29 19.09 21.29
CA ASP A 153 -2.99 19.74 21.32
C ASP A 153 -2.22 19.49 20.01
N TYR A 154 -2.19 18.23 19.57
CA TYR A 154 -1.61 17.82 18.30
C TYR A 154 -2.12 16.44 17.86
N ILE A 155 -1.98 16.16 16.56
CA ILE A 155 -2.26 14.85 15.94
C ILE A 155 -1.01 14.39 15.19
N VAL A 156 -0.66 13.12 15.39
CA VAL A 156 0.40 12.42 14.69
C VAL A 156 -0.22 11.33 13.84
N LEU A 157 0.04 11.36 12.54
CA LEU A 157 -0.24 10.22 11.67
C LEU A 157 0.93 9.26 11.75
N PHE A 158 0.68 7.98 11.98
CA PHE A 158 1.75 6.98 12.09
C PHE A 158 1.45 5.75 11.21
N GLY A 159 2.21 4.68 11.40
CA GLY A 159 1.89 3.39 10.82
C GLY A 159 2.01 3.35 9.29
N SER A 160 0.97 2.83 8.64
CA SER A 160 1.09 2.53 7.20
C SER A 160 1.24 3.82 6.39
N ILE A 161 0.31 4.76 6.48
CA ILE A 161 0.31 5.98 5.64
C ILE A 161 1.61 6.79 5.85
N ALA A 162 2.07 6.95 7.09
CA ALA A 162 3.30 7.68 7.38
C ALA A 162 4.55 7.07 6.71
N ARG A 163 4.65 5.73 6.63
CA ARG A 163 5.83 5.05 6.06
C ARG A 163 5.90 5.01 4.54
N SER A 164 4.78 5.05 3.83
CA SER A 164 4.82 4.87 2.36
C SER A 164 3.79 5.69 1.59
N GLY A 165 3.27 6.75 2.20
CA GLY A 165 2.37 7.71 1.56
C GLY A 165 0.92 7.25 1.46
N CYS A 166 0.62 5.96 1.31
CA CYS A 166 -0.75 5.45 1.22
C CYS A 166 -0.96 4.15 2.00
N GLY A 167 -2.10 3.98 2.65
CA GLY A 167 -2.40 2.88 3.55
C GLY A 167 -3.87 2.44 3.44
N ARG A 168 -4.20 1.29 4.04
CA ARG A 168 -5.59 0.81 4.11
C ARG A 168 -6.36 1.55 5.20
N ASP A 169 -5.71 1.67 6.34
CA ASP A 169 -6.23 2.26 7.56
C ASP A 169 -5.44 3.54 7.86
N ILE A 170 -6.12 4.51 8.44
CA ILE A 170 -5.56 5.78 8.89
C ILE A 170 -5.23 5.65 10.37
N ASP A 171 -3.97 5.31 10.65
CA ASP A 171 -3.42 5.27 12.01
C ASP A 171 -3.17 6.70 12.53
N LEU A 172 -3.96 7.16 13.49
CA LEU A 172 -3.87 8.49 14.09
C LEU A 172 -3.61 8.40 15.59
N ALA A 173 -2.63 9.15 16.07
CA ALA A 173 -2.38 9.35 17.48
C ALA A 173 -2.74 10.78 17.86
N VAL A 174 -3.57 10.94 18.87
CA VAL A 174 -4.04 12.25 19.32
C VAL A 174 -3.57 12.55 20.74
N LYS A 175 -3.09 13.77 20.93
CA LYS A 175 -2.83 14.36 22.25
C LYS A 175 -3.84 15.48 22.49
N GLY A 176 -4.39 15.52 23.69
CA GLY A 176 -5.35 16.55 24.06
C GLY A 176 -6.02 16.27 25.39
N ARG A 177 -6.99 17.12 25.73
CA ARG A 177 -7.81 16.99 26.95
C ARG A 177 -9.19 16.48 26.57
N PHE A 178 -9.40 15.18 26.66
CA PHE A 178 -10.69 14.54 26.40
C PHE A 178 -11.39 14.19 27.71
N ARG A 179 -12.69 14.47 27.82
CA ARG A 179 -13.46 14.20 29.04
C ARG A 179 -13.98 12.78 29.11
N SER A 180 -14.11 12.12 27.96
CA SER A 180 -14.63 10.76 27.84
C SER A 180 -14.20 10.11 26.54
N ALA A 181 -14.23 8.77 26.49
CA ALA A 181 -14.01 8.02 25.26
C ALA A 181 -15.04 8.34 24.15
N LEU A 182 -16.23 8.85 24.51
CA LEU A 182 -17.23 9.30 23.54
C LEU A 182 -16.73 10.49 22.72
N GLU A 183 -15.89 11.36 23.27
CA GLU A 183 -15.29 12.46 22.52
C GLU A 183 -14.31 11.94 21.47
N LEU A 184 -13.52 10.91 21.79
CA LEU A 184 -12.64 10.24 20.83
C LEU A 184 -13.45 9.55 19.72
N GLY A 185 -14.53 8.85 20.08
CA GLY A 185 -15.43 8.23 19.11
C GLY A 185 -16.07 9.26 18.18
N ARG A 186 -16.50 10.42 18.71
CA ARG A 186 -17.03 11.52 17.89
C ARG A 186 -15.98 12.07 16.92
N LEU A 187 -14.73 12.22 17.36
CA LEU A 187 -13.64 12.64 16.49
C LEU A 187 -13.45 11.65 15.33
N VAL A 188 -13.52 10.34 15.58
CA VAL A 188 -13.45 9.31 14.52
C VAL A 188 -14.58 9.48 13.50
N ILE A 189 -15.82 9.67 13.95
CA ILE A 189 -16.96 9.86 13.04
C ILE A 189 -16.80 11.14 12.21
N GLU A 190 -16.42 12.26 12.83
CA GLU A 190 -16.22 13.51 12.10
C GLU A 190 -15.08 13.43 11.07
N LEU A 191 -14.02 12.68 11.38
CA LEU A 191 -12.93 12.39 10.44
C LEU A 191 -13.40 11.50 9.29
N ALA A 192 -14.17 10.46 9.58
CA ALA A 192 -14.71 9.55 8.58
C ALA A 192 -15.62 10.28 7.58
N ASP A 193 -16.52 11.12 8.10
CA ASP A 193 -17.45 11.92 7.30
C ASP A 193 -16.72 12.92 6.40
N GLU A 194 -15.72 13.64 6.93
CA GLU A 194 -14.92 14.61 6.16
C GLU A 194 -14.08 13.91 5.07
N LEU A 195 -13.52 12.75 5.38
CA LEU A 195 -12.67 12.00 4.45
C LEU A 195 -13.47 11.10 3.50
N ASN A 196 -14.79 11.00 3.69
CA ASN A 196 -15.70 10.10 2.95
C ASN A 196 -15.20 8.65 2.93
N ILE A 197 -14.83 8.13 4.10
CA ILE A 197 -14.37 6.75 4.31
C ILE A 197 -15.19 6.07 5.41
N ASP A 198 -15.11 4.75 5.47
CA ASP A 198 -15.68 3.98 6.57
C ASP A 198 -14.96 4.32 7.90
N PRO A 199 -15.68 4.60 9.01
CA PRO A 199 -15.08 4.80 10.33
C PRO A 199 -14.17 3.66 10.78
N GLU A 200 -14.43 2.42 10.35
CA GLU A 200 -13.57 1.26 10.66
C GLU A 200 -12.17 1.36 10.04
N LYS A 201 -11.97 2.24 9.05
CA LYS A 201 -10.65 2.53 8.47
C LYS A 201 -9.85 3.56 9.27
N ILE A 202 -10.34 4.08 10.40
CA ILE A 202 -9.61 5.06 11.22
C ILE A 202 -9.27 4.46 12.58
N ASP A 203 -7.99 4.15 12.77
CA ASP A 203 -7.45 3.66 14.04
C ASP A 203 -6.93 4.83 14.87
N LEU A 204 -7.74 5.29 15.84
CA LEU A 204 -7.39 6.40 16.72
C LEU A 204 -6.79 5.92 18.05
N VAL A 205 -5.55 6.33 18.31
CA VAL A 205 -4.81 6.08 19.56
C VAL A 205 -4.75 7.34 20.40
N TYR A 206 -5.19 7.27 21.65
CA TYR A 206 -5.01 8.36 22.62
C TYR A 206 -3.65 8.24 23.32
N ILE A 207 -2.75 9.19 23.06
CA ILE A 207 -1.33 9.13 23.46
C ILE A 207 -1.15 8.95 24.98
N ASP A 208 -1.96 9.60 25.80
CA ASP A 208 -1.80 9.58 27.26
C ASP A 208 -2.10 8.22 27.91
N SER A 209 -2.87 7.37 27.23
CA SER A 209 -3.25 6.04 27.70
C SER A 209 -2.74 4.90 26.83
N ALA A 210 -1.97 5.21 25.79
CA ALA A 210 -1.53 4.21 24.83
C ALA A 210 -0.49 3.25 25.43
N PRO A 211 -0.56 1.95 25.10
CA PRO A 211 0.45 0.98 25.52
C PRO A 211 1.79 1.28 24.86
N ILE A 212 2.89 0.91 25.55
CA ILE A 212 4.23 1.35 25.14
C ILE A 212 4.67 0.89 23.75
N HIS A 213 4.21 -0.29 23.31
CA HIS A 213 4.52 -0.78 21.97
C HIS A 213 3.93 0.10 20.86
N LEU A 214 2.73 0.67 21.06
CA LEU A 214 2.14 1.63 20.12
C LEU A 214 2.83 2.99 20.20
N LEU A 215 3.15 3.45 21.42
CA LEU A 215 3.92 4.68 21.62
C LEU A 215 5.28 4.62 20.91
N LYS A 216 5.94 3.46 20.94
CA LYS A 216 7.18 3.22 20.20
C LYS A 216 6.98 3.39 18.69
N THR A 217 5.94 2.80 18.11
CA THR A 217 5.63 2.98 16.68
C THR A 217 5.35 4.45 16.34
N ILE A 218 4.64 5.17 17.21
CA ILE A 218 4.35 6.60 17.01
C ILE A 218 5.64 7.43 17.03
N VAL A 219 6.58 7.14 17.94
CA VAL A 219 7.89 7.81 18.02
C VAL A 219 8.76 7.50 16.80
N ASP A 220 8.80 6.23 16.38
CA ASP A 220 9.68 5.76 15.30
C ASP A 220 9.20 6.21 13.90
N GLU A 221 7.88 6.21 13.67
CA GLU A 221 7.28 6.37 12.33
C GLU A 221 6.40 7.62 12.18
N GLY A 222 6.11 8.35 13.26
CA GLY A 222 5.08 9.38 13.29
C GLY A 222 5.40 10.66 12.53
N ILE A 223 4.39 11.20 11.84
CA ILE A 223 4.39 12.51 11.18
C ILE A 223 3.39 13.41 11.91
N ILE A 224 3.85 14.53 12.46
CA ILE A 224 2.97 15.53 13.07
C ILE A 224 2.20 16.25 11.95
N ILE A 225 0.87 16.09 11.92
CA ILE A 225 0.02 16.63 10.84
C ILE A 225 -0.84 17.82 11.29
N TYR A 226 -1.05 18.00 12.60
CA TYR A 226 -1.82 19.11 13.18
C TYR A 226 -1.31 19.48 14.58
N GLY A 227 -1.45 20.75 14.97
CA GLY A 227 -1.17 21.25 16.32
C GLY A 227 0.20 21.93 16.51
N ASP A 228 0.57 22.16 17.77
CA ASP A 228 1.85 22.77 18.14
C ASP A 228 3.01 21.78 17.95
N LYS A 229 3.84 22.03 16.93
CA LYS A 229 4.95 21.16 16.56
C LYS A 229 6.04 21.08 17.62
N GLU A 230 6.34 22.17 18.31
CA GLU A 230 7.40 22.17 19.33
C GLU A 230 6.95 21.38 20.56
N LYS A 231 5.69 21.58 20.97
CA LYS A 231 5.08 20.78 22.04
C LYS A 231 5.04 19.29 21.68
N ALA A 232 4.62 18.95 20.47
CA ALA A 232 4.54 17.58 20.00
C ALA A 232 5.93 16.89 20.02
N LEU A 233 6.97 17.56 19.50
CA LEU A 233 8.33 17.03 19.51
C LEU A 233 8.85 16.80 20.93
N ASN A 234 8.60 17.73 21.85
CA ASN A 234 9.00 17.60 23.25
C ASN A 234 8.29 16.42 23.95
N ASP A 235 6.97 16.26 23.72
CA ASP A 235 6.21 15.16 24.30
C ASP A 235 6.67 13.81 23.74
N LEU A 236 6.88 13.70 22.42
CA LEU A 236 7.42 12.48 21.78
C LEU A 236 8.83 12.14 22.28
N TYR A 237 9.70 13.15 22.48
CA TYR A 237 11.03 12.94 23.06
C TYR A 237 10.97 12.37 24.49
N ARG A 238 10.04 12.86 25.32
CA ARG A 238 9.84 12.32 26.68
C ARG A 238 9.32 10.89 26.65
N ILE A 239 8.44 10.57 25.70
CA ILE A 239 7.96 9.20 25.48
C ILE A 239 9.13 8.30 25.06
N TYR A 240 10.00 8.76 24.16
CA TYR A 240 11.20 8.04 23.75
C TYR A 240 12.11 7.71 24.94
N LEU A 241 12.39 8.68 25.83
CA LEU A 241 13.19 8.44 27.03
C LEU A 241 12.56 7.36 27.92
N ARG A 242 11.24 7.42 28.14
CA ARG A 242 10.52 6.38 28.91
C ARG A 242 10.65 4.99 28.29
N ILE A 243 10.59 4.91 26.95
CA ILE A 243 10.77 3.64 26.22
C ILE A 243 12.19 3.10 26.45
N LEU A 244 13.22 3.95 26.44
CA LEU A 244 14.59 3.53 26.72
C LEU A 244 14.74 2.99 28.14
N ASP A 245 14.18 3.71 29.13
CA ASP A 245 14.24 3.30 30.53
C ASP A 245 13.60 1.91 30.73
N GLU A 246 12.43 1.66 30.14
CA GLU A 246 11.76 0.34 30.21
C GLU A 246 12.60 -0.78 29.55
N VAL A 247 13.27 -0.49 28.42
CA VAL A 247 14.13 -1.47 27.74
C VAL A 247 15.36 -1.82 28.58
N GLU A 248 15.95 -0.84 29.26
CA GLU A 248 17.08 -1.07 30.17
C GLU A 248 16.66 -1.90 31.39
N GLU A 249 15.50 -1.60 31.99
CA GLU A 249 14.94 -2.36 33.10
C GLU A 249 14.63 -3.81 32.72
N GLU A 250 13.97 -4.03 31.58
CA GLU A 250 13.70 -5.38 31.07
C GLU A 250 14.99 -6.16 30.84
N SER A 251 16.02 -5.51 30.29
CA SER A 251 17.33 -6.12 30.05
C SER A 251 17.99 -6.54 31.36
N ALA A 252 17.94 -5.69 32.39
CA ALA A 252 18.46 -5.99 33.72
C ALA A 252 17.70 -7.14 34.40
N ILE A 253 16.37 -7.22 34.24
CA ILE A 253 15.54 -8.31 34.77
C ILE A 253 15.87 -9.63 34.06
N ARG A 254 15.96 -9.64 32.72
CA ARG A 254 16.33 -10.84 31.95
C ARG A 254 17.71 -11.35 32.34
N ILE A 255 18.67 -10.45 32.55
CA ILE A 255 20.02 -10.81 33.03
C ILE A 255 19.93 -11.47 34.42
N LYS A 256 19.19 -10.87 35.37
CA LYS A 256 19.00 -11.45 36.71
C LYS A 256 18.32 -12.83 36.68
N MET A 257 17.29 -13.02 35.85
CA MET A 257 16.61 -14.32 35.70
C MET A 257 17.54 -15.40 35.11
N ARG A 258 18.40 -15.03 34.15
CA ARG A 258 19.42 -15.93 33.57
C ARG A 258 20.46 -16.37 34.59
N PHE A 259 20.82 -15.51 35.54
CA PHE A 259 21.75 -15.84 36.61
C PHE A 259 21.12 -16.68 37.74
N GLN A 260 19.79 -16.65 37.91
CA GLN A 260 19.09 -17.52 38.86
C GLN A 260 18.91 -18.95 38.36
N THR A 261 18.75 -19.13 37.04
CA THR A 261 18.61 -20.46 36.41
C THR A 261 19.92 -21.22 36.21
N LEU A 262 21.08 -20.55 36.37
CA LEU A 262 22.41 -21.18 36.31
C LEU A 262 22.95 -21.60 37.69
N LYS A 263 22.16 -21.44 38.76
CA LYS A 263 22.52 -21.80 40.15
C LYS A 263 21.80 -23.05 40.68
N GLU A 264 21.02 -23.73 39.84
CA GLU A 264 20.48 -25.08 40.08
C GLU A 264 21.28 -26.11 39.27
#